data_AF-A0A651DMZ9-F1
#
_entry.id   AF-A0A651DMZ9-F1
#
_cell.length_a   1.000
_cell.length_b   1.000
_cell.length_c   1.000
_cell.angle_alpha   90.00
_cell.angle_beta   90.00
_cell.angle_gamma   90.00
#
_symmetry.space_group_name_H-M   'P 1'
#
loop_
_entity.id
_entity.type
_entity.pdbx_description
1 polymer ?
#
loop_
_entity_poly.entity_id
_entity_poly.type
_entity_poly.pdbx_seq_one_letter_code
_entity_poly.pdbx_strand_id
1 'polypeptide(L)'
;MALITTGKPFIRALEQHGALGLYIPLEGGAEGRYQRRLRAAGYGMVHLTARGLGDLSAYLLDVHGVRPAHLGKKCVDSDAAVGYTYYIPPIARYQLEQLPAKSKGLVLWLLEGYVLSRQELEFLASLPTLEPKLKVVIEMGGDRTFTWQPLKTVVQAA
;
A
#
# COMPACT_ATOMS: atom_id res chain seq x y z
N MET A 1 1.02 -22.28 -12.52
CA MET A 1 1.54 -20.91 -12.80
C MET A 1 1.76 -20.76 -14.30
N ALA A 2 1.26 -19.69 -14.94
CA ALA A 2 1.52 -19.46 -16.36
C ALA A 2 2.99 -19.04 -16.59
N LEU A 3 3.64 -19.62 -17.62
CA LEU A 3 5.03 -19.32 -17.99
C LEU A 3 5.18 -17.91 -18.58
N ILE A 4 4.20 -17.47 -19.37
CA ILE A 4 4.18 -16.14 -19.99
C ILE A 4 3.07 -15.31 -19.35
N THR A 5 3.45 -14.36 -18.50
CA THR A 5 2.51 -13.43 -17.83
C THR A 5 2.67 -12.05 -18.44
N THR A 6 1.69 -11.60 -19.23
CA THR A 6 1.71 -10.27 -19.87
C THR A 6 1.30 -9.16 -18.90
N GLY A 7 0.50 -9.47 -17.87
CA GLY A 7 0.01 -8.52 -16.87
C GLY A 7 -1.00 -7.49 -17.40
N LYS A 8 -1.33 -7.49 -18.70
CA LYS A 8 -2.29 -6.55 -19.29
C LYS A 8 -3.68 -6.59 -18.63
N PRO A 9 -4.27 -7.76 -18.36
CA PRO A 9 -5.58 -7.82 -17.69
C PRO A 9 -5.53 -7.22 -16.28
N PHE A 10 -4.46 -7.50 -15.54
CA PHE A 10 -4.24 -6.97 -14.20
C PHE A 10 -4.08 -5.45 -14.20
N ILE A 11 -3.24 -4.91 -15.10
CA ILE A 11 -3.04 -3.45 -15.22
C ILE A 11 -4.36 -2.76 -15.61
N ARG A 12 -5.11 -3.32 -16.56
CA ARG A 12 -6.41 -2.77 -16.96
C ARG A 12 -7.40 -2.77 -15.80
N ALA A 13 -7.46 -3.85 -15.03
CA ALA A 13 -8.31 -3.93 -13.84
C ALA A 13 -7.93 -2.87 -12.80
N LEU A 14 -6.62 -2.65 -12.58
CA LEU A 14 -6.15 -1.62 -11.65
C LEU A 14 -6.47 -0.20 -12.15
N GLU A 15 -6.32 0.06 -13.45
CA GLU A 15 -6.69 1.33 -14.07
C GLU A 15 -8.21 1.59 -13.97
N GLN A 16 -9.03 0.55 -14.13
CA GLN A 16 -10.48 0.64 -14.07
C GLN A 16 -11.02 0.82 -12.63
N HIS A 17 -10.50 0.05 -11.67
CA HIS A 17 -11.05 0.01 -10.31
C HIS A 17 -10.29 0.88 -9.31
N GLY A 18 -9.05 1.25 -9.60
CA GLY A 18 -8.18 2.03 -8.72
C GLY A 18 -7.58 1.23 -7.56
N ALA A 19 -8.36 0.33 -6.97
CA ALA A 19 -7.95 -0.51 -5.84
C ALA A 19 -8.29 -1.99 -6.07
N LEU A 20 -7.32 -2.88 -5.85
CA LEU A 20 -7.47 -4.33 -6.00
C LEU A 20 -7.03 -5.08 -4.74
N GLY A 21 -7.78 -6.13 -4.39
CA GLY A 21 -7.33 -7.17 -3.47
C GLY A 21 -6.74 -8.35 -4.26
N LEU A 22 -5.57 -8.81 -3.85
CA LEU A 22 -4.84 -9.92 -4.42
C LEU A 22 -4.90 -11.15 -3.53
N TYR A 23 -4.95 -12.31 -4.18
CA TYR A 23 -4.72 -13.60 -3.55
C TYR A 23 -3.57 -14.26 -4.29
N ILE A 24 -2.53 -14.59 -3.55
CA ILE A 24 -1.22 -14.93 -4.11
C ILE A 24 -0.79 -16.28 -3.54
N PRO A 25 -0.06 -17.12 -4.30
CA PRO A 25 0.55 -18.31 -3.75
C PRO A 25 1.48 -17.99 -2.57
N LEU A 26 1.29 -18.69 -1.46
CA LEU A 26 1.96 -18.41 -0.18
C LEU A 26 3.46 -18.69 -0.22
N GLU A 27 3.96 -19.39 -1.24
CA GLU A 27 5.38 -19.57 -1.50
C GLU A 27 6.11 -18.27 -1.91
N GLY A 28 5.36 -17.23 -2.31
CA GLY A 28 5.89 -15.96 -2.78
C GLY A 28 6.57 -16.03 -4.16
N GLY A 29 6.98 -14.86 -4.66
CA GLY A 29 7.68 -14.68 -5.94
C GLY A 29 6.77 -14.55 -7.17
N ALA A 30 5.52 -15.02 -7.11
CA ALA A 30 4.56 -14.87 -8.21
C ALA A 30 4.15 -13.41 -8.43
N GLU A 31 4.00 -12.66 -7.35
CA GLU A 31 3.63 -11.24 -7.28
C GLU A 31 4.65 -10.33 -7.95
N GLY A 32 5.95 -10.61 -7.81
CA GLY A 32 7.02 -9.84 -8.40
C GLY A 32 6.93 -9.74 -9.93
N ARG A 33 6.32 -10.74 -10.58
CA ARG A 33 6.07 -10.71 -12.03
C ARG A 33 5.08 -9.60 -12.39
N TYR A 34 3.99 -9.46 -11.64
CA TYR A 34 2.96 -8.45 -11.87
C TYR A 34 3.45 -7.05 -11.48
N GLN A 35 4.23 -6.95 -10.40
CA GLN A 35 4.90 -5.70 -10.01
C GLN A 35 5.83 -5.18 -11.11
N ARG A 36 6.64 -6.06 -11.73
CA ARG A 36 7.49 -5.70 -12.88
C ARG A 36 6.68 -5.19 -14.07
N ARG A 37 5.51 -5.77 -14.34
CA ARG A 37 4.62 -5.31 -15.42
C ARG A 37 4.04 -3.92 -15.13
N LEU A 38 3.66 -3.64 -13.89
CA LEU A 38 3.21 -2.30 -13.48
C LEU A 38 4.32 -1.26 -13.65
N ARG A 39 5.55 -1.57 -13.21
CA ARG A 39 6.70 -0.69 -13.37
C ARG A 39 6.99 -0.41 -14.85
N ALA A 40 6.98 -1.44 -15.69
CA ALA A 40 7.15 -1.30 -17.13
C ALA A 40 6.03 -0.48 -17.80
N ALA A 41 4.82 -0.49 -17.22
CA ALA A 41 3.70 0.33 -17.69
C ALA A 41 3.80 1.81 -17.26
N GLY A 42 4.82 2.19 -16.48
CA GLY A 42 5.09 3.58 -16.08
C GLY A 42 4.58 3.97 -14.69
N TYR A 43 4.21 3.00 -13.85
CA TYR A 43 3.86 3.27 -12.45
C TYR A 43 5.09 3.25 -11.54
N GLY A 44 5.17 4.23 -10.64
CA GLY A 44 5.99 4.13 -9.44
C GLY A 44 5.37 3.14 -8.45
N MET A 45 6.16 2.63 -7.51
CA MET A 45 5.69 1.63 -6.55
C MET A 45 6.28 1.88 -5.17
N VAL A 46 5.44 1.84 -4.14
CA VAL A 46 5.85 1.80 -2.74
C VAL A 46 5.35 0.48 -2.15
N HIS A 47 6.26 -0.26 -1.52
CA HIS A 47 5.91 -1.45 -0.78
C HIS A 47 5.74 -1.08 0.69
N LEU A 48 4.60 -1.44 1.26
CA LEU A 48 4.27 -1.22 2.67
C LEU A 48 3.78 -2.54 3.28
N THR A 49 3.96 -2.69 4.59
CA THR A 49 3.40 -3.82 5.33
C THR A 49 2.19 -3.33 6.11
N ALA A 50 1.01 -3.88 5.86
CA ALA A 50 -0.23 -3.44 6.48
C ALA A 50 -0.18 -3.51 8.01
N ARG A 51 0.43 -4.55 8.59
CA ARG A 51 0.61 -4.72 10.04
C ARG A 51 1.40 -3.59 10.71
N GLY A 52 2.28 -2.91 9.98
CA GLY A 52 3.09 -1.81 10.49
C GLY A 52 2.42 -0.44 10.39
N LEU A 53 1.23 -0.36 9.79
CA LEU A 53 0.51 0.89 9.60
C LEU A 53 -0.40 1.14 10.81
N GLY A 54 -0.36 2.38 11.31
CA GLY A 54 -1.36 2.88 12.26
C GLY A 54 -2.59 3.39 11.51
N ASP A 55 -3.11 4.54 11.94
CA ASP A 55 -4.15 5.23 11.17
C ASP A 55 -3.67 5.55 9.74
N LEU A 56 -4.33 4.91 8.77
CA LEU A 56 -3.97 4.98 7.36
C LEU A 56 -4.05 6.40 6.81
N SER A 57 -5.01 7.20 7.28
CA SER A 57 -5.21 8.56 6.79
C SER A 57 -4.02 9.45 7.16
N ALA A 58 -3.67 9.45 8.45
CA ALA A 58 -2.51 10.17 8.96
C ALA A 58 -1.20 9.68 8.36
N TYR A 59 -0.99 8.36 8.23
CA TYR A 59 0.29 7.81 7.80
C TYR A 59 0.56 7.98 6.29
N LEU A 60 -0.49 7.90 5.46
CA LEU A 60 -0.35 7.97 4.00
C LEU A 60 -0.42 9.40 3.45
N LEU A 61 -1.31 10.24 4.00
CA LEU A 61 -1.67 11.53 3.41
C LEU A 61 -1.25 12.74 4.23
N ASP A 62 -0.99 12.58 5.53
CA ASP A 62 -0.58 13.68 6.41
C ASP A 62 0.81 13.46 7.05
N VAL A 63 1.31 14.49 7.71
CA VAL A 63 2.54 14.41 8.51
C VAL A 63 2.24 13.58 9.76
N HIS A 64 3.01 12.52 9.97
CA HIS A 64 2.82 11.60 11.10
C HIS A 64 3.96 11.69 12.12
N GLY A 65 3.63 11.78 13.40
CA GLY A 65 4.61 11.76 14.49
C GLY A 65 4.98 10.35 14.90
N VAL A 66 6.17 9.88 14.53
CA VAL A 66 6.73 8.59 14.97
C VAL A 66 7.58 8.80 16.21
N ARG A 67 7.35 7.99 17.25
CA ARG A 67 8.20 7.97 18.44
C ARG A 67 9.19 6.82 18.36
N PRO A 68 10.51 7.09 18.18
CA PRO A 68 11.52 6.04 18.24
C PRO A 68 11.60 5.43 19.64
N ALA A 69 12.05 4.17 19.71
CA ALA A 69 12.26 3.50 21.00
C ALA A 69 13.32 4.25 21.82
N HIS A 70 12.89 4.94 22.88
CA HIS A 70 13.78 5.76 23.73
C HIS A 70 14.58 4.92 24.75
N LEU A 71 14.17 3.66 25.00
CA LEU A 71 14.82 2.68 25.89
C LEU A 71 15.18 3.23 27.28
N GLY A 72 14.43 4.21 27.78
CA GLY A 72 14.71 4.91 29.05
C GLY A 72 15.97 5.78 29.05
N LYS A 73 16.69 5.92 27.93
CA LYS A 73 17.95 6.68 27.82
C LYS A 73 17.79 8.03 27.13
N LYS A 74 16.67 8.24 26.44
CA LYS A 74 16.39 9.44 25.65
C LYS A 74 15.21 10.18 26.26
N CYS A 75 15.49 10.87 27.36
CA CYS A 75 14.73 11.93 28.02
C CYS A 75 15.70 12.44 29.10
N VAL A 76 16.45 13.49 28.81
CA VAL A 76 17.39 14.11 29.76
C VAL A 76 16.72 15.42 30.14
N ASP A 77 16.03 15.44 31.29
CA ASP A 77 15.45 16.57 32.04
C ASP A 77 14.03 16.26 32.59
N SER A 78 13.40 17.24 33.26
CA SER A 78 12.12 17.15 33.99
C SER A 78 10.87 16.93 33.13
N ASP A 79 11.02 16.60 31.85
CA ASP A 79 9.89 16.36 30.94
C ASP A 79 9.41 14.89 31.02
N ALA A 80 8.19 14.62 30.55
CA ALA A 80 7.64 13.28 30.55
C ALA A 80 8.57 12.31 29.78
N ALA A 81 8.73 11.08 30.29
CA ALA A 81 9.58 10.05 29.70
C ALA A 81 9.00 9.44 28.41
N VAL A 82 8.54 10.29 27.48
CA VAL A 82 7.83 9.92 26.23
C VAL A 82 8.74 9.94 24.99
N GLY A 83 10.00 10.35 25.15
CA GLY A 83 10.99 10.41 24.09
C GLY A 83 10.74 11.49 23.03
N TYR A 84 11.64 11.57 22.04
CA TYR A 84 11.48 12.49 20.91
C TYR A 84 10.38 12.04 19.96
N THR A 85 9.72 12.99 19.32
CA THR A 85 8.78 12.73 18.22
C THR A 85 9.42 13.16 16.90
N TYR A 86 9.52 12.24 15.95
CA TYR A 86 10.00 12.50 14.60
C TYR A 86 8.79 12.64 13.68
N TYR A 87 8.62 13.82 13.09
CA TYR A 87 7.57 14.07 12.12
C TYR A 87 8.04 13.59 10.75
N ILE A 88 7.47 12.47 10.29
CA ILE A 88 7.73 11.93 8.97
C ILE A 88 6.76 12.57 7.96
N PRO A 89 7.22 12.84 6.72
CA PRO A 89 6.34 13.33 5.68
C PRO A 89 5.30 12.26 5.28
N PRO A 90 4.15 12.67 4.72
CA PRO A 90 3.13 11.76 4.23
C PRO A 90 3.67 10.83 3.16
N ILE A 91 3.71 9.52 3.42
CA ILE A 91 4.44 8.57 2.58
C ILE A 91 3.92 8.57 1.14
N ALA A 92 2.59 8.54 0.95
CA ALA A 92 2.01 8.47 -0.39
C ALA A 92 2.16 9.80 -1.13
N ARG A 93 1.85 10.93 -0.48
CA ARG A 93 1.93 12.26 -1.12
C ARG A 93 3.37 12.65 -1.44
N TYR A 94 4.29 12.47 -0.50
CA TYR A 94 5.70 12.77 -0.72
C TYR A 94 6.27 11.97 -1.89
N GLN A 95 5.97 10.68 -1.96
CA GLN A 95 6.43 9.86 -3.08
C GLN A 95 5.78 10.27 -4.41
N LEU A 96 4.51 10.68 -4.39
CA LEU A 96 3.77 11.13 -5.56
C LEU A 96 4.32 12.45 -6.13
N GLU A 97 4.73 13.38 -5.26
CA GLU A 97 5.39 14.63 -5.64
C GLU A 97 6.78 14.39 -6.26
N GLN A 98 7.48 13.34 -5.83
CA GLN A 98 8.79 12.97 -6.36
C GLN A 98 8.72 12.18 -7.68
N LEU A 99 7.53 11.78 -8.13
CA LEU A 99 7.42 11.03 -9.37
C LEU A 99 7.79 11.88 -10.59
N PRO A 100 8.50 11.31 -11.59
CA PRO A 100 8.72 12.00 -12.85
C PRO A 100 7.39 12.39 -13.50
N ALA A 101 7.33 13.57 -14.15
CA ALA A 101 6.10 14.07 -14.77
C ALA A 101 5.48 13.12 -15.83
N LYS A 102 6.31 12.27 -16.46
CA LYS A 102 5.88 11.27 -17.45
C LYS A 102 5.29 9.99 -16.83
N SER A 103 5.42 9.80 -15.52
CA SER A 103 4.88 8.62 -14.84
C SER A 103 3.35 8.61 -14.89
N LYS A 104 2.75 7.41 -14.92
CA LYS A 104 1.30 7.25 -14.87
C LYS A 104 0.73 7.55 -13.48
N GLY A 105 1.52 7.33 -12.44
CA GLY A 105 1.09 7.45 -11.05
C GLY A 105 1.87 6.54 -10.12
N LEU A 106 1.37 6.41 -8.89
CA LEU A 106 1.97 5.63 -7.82
C LEU A 106 1.06 4.46 -7.44
N VAL A 107 1.64 3.27 -7.30
CA VAL A 107 0.95 2.10 -6.74
C VAL A 107 1.44 1.86 -5.31
N LEU A 108 0.52 1.89 -4.35
CA LEU A 108 0.77 1.38 -3.01
C LEU A 108 0.54 -0.13 -3.03
N TRP A 109 1.60 -0.88 -2.77
CA TRP A 109 1.57 -2.34 -2.69
C TRP A 109 1.67 -2.76 -1.22
N LEU A 110 0.52 -3.09 -0.62
CA LEU A 110 0.42 -3.47 0.77
C LEU A 110 0.53 -5.00 0.92
N LEU A 111 1.58 -5.43 1.59
CA LEU A 111 1.77 -6.80 2.05
C LEU A 111 0.91 -7.06 3.29
N GLU A 112 0.54 -8.32 3.52
CA GLU A 112 -0.16 -8.77 4.73
C GLU A 112 -1.51 -8.06 5.01
N GLY A 113 -2.26 -7.69 3.98
CA GLY A 113 -3.51 -6.93 4.12
C GLY A 113 -4.67 -7.67 4.78
N TYR A 114 -4.54 -8.98 5.03
CA TYR A 114 -5.50 -9.78 5.79
C TYR A 114 -5.70 -9.31 7.25
N VAL A 115 -4.82 -8.46 7.78
CA VAL A 115 -4.95 -7.88 9.12
C VAL A 115 -5.80 -6.60 9.17
N LEU A 116 -6.09 -6.00 8.01
CA LEU A 116 -6.83 -4.75 7.93
C LEU A 116 -8.31 -4.96 8.25
N SER A 117 -8.86 -4.06 9.04
CA SER A 117 -10.28 -3.97 9.31
C SER A 117 -11.07 -3.59 8.05
N ARG A 118 -12.36 -3.90 8.05
CA ARG A 118 -13.26 -3.52 6.95
C ARG A 118 -13.25 -2.02 6.66
N GLN A 119 -13.20 -1.19 7.70
CA GLN A 119 -13.19 0.28 7.59
C GLN A 119 -11.89 0.78 6.95
N GLU A 120 -10.75 0.17 7.29
CA GLU A 120 -9.46 0.46 6.66
C GLU A 120 -9.46 0.08 5.17
N LEU A 121 -10.05 -1.07 4.82
CA LEU A 121 -10.20 -1.48 3.42
C LEU A 121 -11.13 -0.53 2.64
N GLU A 122 -12.22 -0.06 3.26
CA GLU A 122 -13.12 0.95 2.68
C GLU A 122 -12.38 2.26 2.40
N PHE A 123 -11.58 2.74 3.35
CA PHE A 123 -10.73 3.91 3.17
C PHE A 123 -9.76 3.72 2.00
N LEU A 124 -9.02 2.61 1.96
CA LEU A 124 -8.09 2.30 0.88
C LEU A 124 -8.78 2.14 -0.49
N ALA A 125 -10.01 1.64 -0.52
CA ALA A 125 -10.81 1.55 -1.75
C ALA A 125 -11.27 2.93 -2.25
N SER A 126 -11.46 3.90 -1.35
CA SER A 126 -11.83 5.27 -1.68
C SER A 126 -10.62 6.15 -2.05
N LEU A 127 -9.42 5.76 -1.65
CA LEU A 127 -8.20 6.55 -1.80
C LEU A 127 -7.89 6.98 -3.25
N PRO A 128 -8.07 6.14 -4.29
CA PRO A 128 -7.90 6.56 -5.69
C PRO A 128 -8.93 7.59 -6.18
N THR A 129 -10.02 7.81 -5.43
CA THR A 129 -11.01 8.86 -5.73
C THR A 129 -10.54 10.22 -5.18
N LEU A 130 -9.87 10.21 -4.02
CA LEU A 130 -9.26 11.40 -3.43
C LEU A 130 -8.01 11.83 -4.22
N GLU A 131 -7.17 10.86 -4.60
CA GLU A 131 -5.92 11.08 -5.32
C GLU A 131 -5.87 10.20 -6.59
N PRO A 132 -6.32 10.69 -7.76
CA PRO A 132 -6.50 9.87 -8.97
C PRO A 132 -5.24 9.19 -9.52
N LYS A 133 -4.07 9.77 -9.25
CA LYS A 133 -2.75 9.21 -9.64
C LYS A 133 -2.28 8.11 -8.68
N LEU A 134 -2.96 7.91 -7.56
CA LEU A 134 -2.67 6.84 -6.63
C LEU A 134 -3.53 5.62 -6.97
N LYS A 135 -2.93 4.44 -6.90
CA LYS A 135 -3.59 3.14 -7.03
C LYS A 135 -3.20 2.27 -5.84
N VAL A 136 -4.09 1.38 -5.44
CA VAL A 136 -3.88 0.54 -4.26
C VAL A 136 -3.98 -0.93 -4.63
N VAL A 137 -3.04 -1.72 -4.15
CA VAL A 137 -3.00 -3.16 -4.31
C VAL A 137 -2.71 -3.76 -2.94
N ILE A 138 -3.55 -4.69 -2.50
CA ILE A 138 -3.47 -5.27 -1.15
C ILE A 138 -3.42 -6.79 -1.25
N GLU A 139 -2.46 -7.42 -0.59
CA GLU A 139 -2.37 -8.88 -0.48
C GLU A 139 -3.32 -9.38 0.61
N MET A 140 -4.53 -9.79 0.22
CA MET A 140 -5.63 -10.14 1.13
C MET A 140 -5.56 -11.58 1.65
N GLY A 141 -4.71 -12.43 1.08
CA GLY A 141 -4.57 -13.81 1.50
C GLY A 141 -3.91 -14.70 0.46
N GLY A 142 -4.00 -16.01 0.70
CA GLY A 142 -3.41 -17.04 -0.15
C GLY A 142 -4.38 -17.59 -1.19
N ASP A 143 -3.88 -17.90 -2.38
CA ASP A 143 -4.55 -18.76 -3.36
C ASP A 143 -3.50 -19.58 -4.14
N ARG A 144 -3.86 -20.73 -4.68
CA ARG A 144 -2.94 -21.59 -5.47
C ARG A 144 -2.48 -20.92 -6.77
N THR A 145 -3.16 -19.86 -7.17
CA THR A 145 -2.83 -19.05 -8.35
C THR A 145 -2.91 -17.57 -8.02
N PHE A 146 -2.19 -16.74 -8.76
CA PHE A 146 -2.30 -15.29 -8.61
C PHE A 146 -3.64 -14.82 -9.17
N THR A 147 -4.55 -14.44 -8.28
CA THR A 147 -5.89 -13.92 -8.61
C THR A 147 -6.08 -12.54 -7.98
N TRP A 148 -6.99 -11.76 -8.55
CA TRP A 148 -7.30 -10.44 -8.05
C TRP A 148 -8.78 -10.13 -8.23
N GLN A 149 -9.29 -9.26 -7.38
CA GLN A 149 -10.64 -8.75 -7.45
C GLN A 149 -10.69 -7.27 -7.03
N PRO A 150 -11.69 -6.50 -7.48
CA PRO A 150 -11.87 -5.12 -7.04
C PRO A 150 -11.96 -5.05 -5.51
N LEU A 151 -11.25 -4.11 -4.89
CA LEU A 151 -11.22 -4.04 -3.42
C LEU A 151 -12.61 -3.81 -2.82
N LYS A 152 -13.48 -3.07 -3.52
CA LYS A 152 -14.89 -2.89 -3.14
C LYS A 152 -15.66 -4.21 -3.03
N THR A 153 -15.36 -5.18 -3.88
CA THR A 153 -15.97 -6.53 -3.82
C THR A 153 -15.43 -7.32 -2.64
N VAL A 154 -14.13 -7.18 -2.33
CA VAL A 154 -13.52 -7.79 -1.13
C VAL A 154 -14.22 -7.30 0.13
N VAL A 155 -14.39 -5.97 0.26
CA VAL A 155 -15.04 -5.34 1.42
C VAL A 155 -16.49 -5.82 1.60
N GLN A 156 -17.23 -6.02 0.51
CA GLN A 156 -18.61 -6.52 0.59
C GLN A 156 -18.69 -7.97 1.08
N ALA A 157 -17.65 -8.76 0.83
CA ALA A 157 -17.57 -10.16 1.24
C ALA A 157 -16.95 -10.37 2.64
N ALA A 158 -16.29 -9.35 3.20
CA ALA A 158 -15.62 -9.35 4.51
C ALA A 158 -16.56 -8.88 5.63
#